data_AF-A3VLE5-F1
#
_entry.id   AF-A3VLE5-F1
#
_cell.length_a   1.000
_cell.length_b   1.000
_cell.length_c   1.000
_cell.angle_alpha   90.00
_cell.angle_beta   90.00
_cell.angle_gamma   90.00
#
_symmetry.space_group_name_H-M   'P 1'
#
loop_
_entity.id
_entity.type
_entity.pdbx_description
1 polymer ?
#
loop_
_entity_poly.entity_id
_entity_poly.type
_entity_poly.pdbx_seq_one_letter_code
_entity_poly.pdbx_strand_id
1 'polypeptide(L)'
;MSDDDKNSEMMDKFIASATPKLLEAMQEQIGKMVEDQIGGLKEASQKMLDEIKDHKRERDEAAAAQKAGFDQLKTLLERGDEPRAVHDALNPEPVVLTREQARDPALYRRAKAAAEQQGVALKIAADG
;
A
#
# COMPACT_ATOMS: atom_id res chain seq x y z
N MET A 1 25.32 51.49 -50.83
CA MET A 1 24.95 50.29 -50.06
C MET A 1 26.09 49.31 -50.19
N SER A 2 26.84 49.13 -49.10
CA SER A 2 27.86 48.11 -48.99
C SER A 2 27.17 46.73 -48.97
N ASP A 3 27.92 45.67 -49.23
CA ASP A 3 27.38 44.31 -49.14
C ASP A 3 27.01 43.93 -47.69
N ASP A 4 27.63 44.59 -46.70
CA ASP A 4 27.26 44.48 -45.28
C ASP A 4 25.85 45.04 -45.02
N ASP A 5 25.47 46.18 -45.62
CA ASP A 5 24.13 46.75 -45.46
C ASP A 5 23.04 45.78 -45.97
N LYS A 6 23.29 45.12 -47.11
CA LYS A 6 22.36 44.15 -47.70
C LYS A 6 22.26 42.87 -46.88
N ASN A 7 23.38 42.44 -46.30
CA ASN A 7 23.42 41.24 -45.46
C ASN A 7 22.67 41.47 -44.14
N SER A 8 22.83 42.64 -43.52
CA SER A 8 22.04 43.07 -42.36
C SER A 8 20.54 43.13 -42.69
N GLU A 9 20.16 43.72 -43.82
CA GLU A 9 18.74 43.80 -44.21
C GLU A 9 18.12 42.43 -44.49
N MET A 10 18.89 41.47 -45.01
CA MET A 10 18.45 40.08 -45.18
C MET A 10 18.32 39.35 -43.85
N MET A 11 19.24 39.57 -42.91
CA MET A 11 19.13 39.02 -41.55
C MET A 11 17.91 39.57 -40.81
N ASP A 12 17.64 40.87 -40.90
CA ASP A 12 16.48 41.49 -40.26
C ASP A 12 15.17 40.95 -40.83
N LYS A 13 15.09 40.76 -42.15
CA LYS A 13 13.93 40.13 -42.81
C LYS A 13 13.77 38.67 -42.41
N PHE A 14 14.87 37.93 -42.27
CA PHE A 14 14.85 36.55 -41.80
C PHE A 14 14.35 36.47 -40.36
N ILE A 15 14.90 37.29 -39.45
CA ILE A 15 14.46 37.37 -38.05
C ILE A 15 12.98 37.76 -37.98
N ALA A 16 12.55 38.78 -38.70
CA ALA A 16 11.14 39.20 -38.74
C ALA A 16 10.21 38.08 -39.24
N SER A 17 10.66 37.27 -40.21
CA SER A 17 9.89 36.14 -40.73
C SER A 17 9.90 34.89 -39.83
N ALA A 18 10.99 34.69 -39.06
CA ALA A 18 11.19 33.51 -38.23
C ALA A 18 10.61 33.70 -36.82
N THR A 19 10.61 34.93 -36.30
CA THR A 19 10.12 35.25 -34.95
C THR A 19 8.68 34.79 -34.69
N PRO A 20 7.71 34.96 -35.61
CA PRO A 20 6.34 34.48 -35.39
C PRO A 20 6.27 32.95 -35.24
N LYS A 21 7.01 32.21 -36.08
CA LYS A 21 7.05 30.73 -36.02
C LYS A 21 7.76 30.22 -34.78
N LEU A 22 8.81 30.92 -34.33
CA LEU A 22 9.50 30.59 -33.09
C LEU A 22 8.60 30.83 -31.87
N LEU A 23 7.83 31.92 -31.86
CA LEU A 23 6.86 32.20 -30.80
C LEU A 23 5.73 31.17 -30.76
N GLU A 24 5.21 30.76 -31.91
CA GLU A 24 4.16 29.73 -32.02
C GLU A 24 4.67 28.37 -31.52
N ALA A 25 5.85 27.94 -31.96
CA ALA A 25 6.48 26.70 -31.47
C ALA A 25 6.78 26.74 -29.96
N MET A 26 7.21 27.89 -29.44
CA MET A 26 7.45 28.07 -28.01
C MET A 26 6.15 28.02 -27.20
N GLN A 27 5.06 28.62 -27.72
CA GLN A 27 3.74 28.54 -27.08
C GLN A 27 3.22 27.10 -27.03
N GLU A 28 3.33 26.35 -28.13
CA GLU A 28 2.96 24.93 -28.15
C GLU A 28 3.79 24.10 -27.16
N GLN A 29 5.10 24.34 -27.09
CA GLN A 29 5.98 23.62 -26.19
C GLN A 29 5.70 23.96 -24.72
N ILE A 30 5.44 25.22 -24.39
CA ILE A 30 5.03 25.63 -23.05
C ILE A 30 3.67 25.02 -22.69
N GLY A 31 2.71 25.02 -23.62
CA GLY A 31 1.40 24.40 -23.43
C GLY A 31 1.51 22.92 -23.06
N LYS A 32 2.28 22.15 -23.85
CA LYS A 32 2.54 20.73 -23.57
C LYS A 32 3.23 20.52 -22.23
N MET A 33 4.24 21.33 -21.90
CA MET A 33 4.95 21.22 -20.62
C MET A 33 4.03 21.50 -19.43
N VAL A 34 3.13 22.49 -19.55
CA VAL A 34 2.15 22.81 -18.51
C VAL A 34 1.12 21.68 -18.37
N GLU A 35 0.63 21.13 -19.47
CA GLU A 35 -0.29 19.98 -19.46
C GLU A 35 0.35 18.75 -18.82
N ASP A 36 1.58 18.41 -19.18
CA ASP A 36 2.33 17.29 -18.61
C ASP A 36 2.58 17.49 -17.10
N GLN A 37 2.95 18.71 -16.69
CA GLN A 37 3.17 19.03 -15.27
C GLN A 37 1.87 18.95 -14.46
N ILE A 38 0.77 19.50 -14.98
CA ILE A 38 -0.54 19.45 -14.32
C ILE A 38 -1.04 18.00 -14.25
N GLY A 39 -0.86 17.24 -15.33
CA GLY A 39 -1.18 15.80 -15.39
C GLY A 39 -0.41 15.02 -14.34
N GLY A 40 0.92 15.18 -14.30
CA GLY A 40 1.79 14.53 -13.32
C GLY A 40 1.46 14.92 -11.87
N LEU A 41 1.16 16.19 -11.61
CA LEU A 41 0.74 16.66 -10.29
C LEU A 41 -0.59 16.04 -9.86
N LYS A 42 -1.55 15.91 -10.78
CA LYS A 42 -2.84 15.28 -10.52
C LYS A 42 -2.66 13.80 -10.17
N GLU A 43 -1.86 13.08 -10.95
CA GLU A 43 -1.56 11.66 -10.70
C GLU A 43 -0.85 11.44 -9.36
N ALA A 44 0.17 12.26 -9.07
CA ALA A 44 0.88 12.20 -7.79
C ALA A 44 -0.05 12.50 -6.60
N SER A 45 -0.93 13.50 -6.74
CA SER A 45 -1.92 13.84 -5.72
C SER A 45 -2.92 12.71 -5.50
N GLN A 46 -3.39 12.07 -6.57
CA GLN A 46 -4.29 10.93 -6.49
C GLN A 46 -3.64 9.76 -5.74
N LYS A 47 -2.40 9.42 -6.11
CA LYS A 47 -1.63 8.36 -5.45
C LYS A 47 -1.42 8.65 -3.96
N MET A 48 -1.04 9.89 -3.61
CA MET A 48 -0.85 10.29 -2.21
C MET A 48 -2.16 10.19 -1.41
N LEU A 49 -3.30 10.59 -1.99
CA LEU A 49 -4.59 10.47 -1.34
C LEU A 49 -5.01 9.01 -1.12
N ASP A 50 -4.68 8.13 -2.05
CA ASP A 50 -4.97 6.70 -1.92
C ASP A 50 -4.08 6.05 -0.86
N GLU A 51 -2.78 6.37 -0.82
CA GLU A 51 -1.88 5.95 0.26
C GLU A 51 -2.34 6.43 1.64
N ILE A 52 -2.81 7.67 1.76
CA ILE A 52 -3.35 8.20 3.03
C ILE A 52 -4.61 7.43 3.47
N LYS A 53 -5.50 7.09 2.53
CA LYS A 53 -6.70 6.29 2.84
C LYS A 53 -6.33 4.91 3.32
N ASP A 54 -5.37 4.26 2.66
CA ASP A 54 -4.96 2.90 3.02
C ASP A 54 -4.27 2.91 4.39
N HIS A 55 -3.37 3.85 4.66
CA HIS A 55 -2.81 4.02 6.00
C HIS A 55 -3.86 4.32 7.07
N LYS A 56 -4.91 5.07 6.74
CA LYS A 56 -6.01 5.31 7.68
C LYS A 56 -6.77 4.02 7.98
N ARG A 57 -7.06 3.21 6.96
CA ARG A 57 -7.72 1.90 7.14
C ARG A 57 -6.88 0.97 8.00
N GLU A 58 -5.59 0.84 7.70
CA GLU A 58 -4.66 0.03 8.50
C GLU A 58 -4.62 0.50 9.95
N ARG A 59 -4.60 1.81 10.19
CA ARG A 59 -4.63 2.38 11.54
C ARG A 59 -5.95 2.11 12.26
N ASP A 60 -7.08 2.23 11.57
CA ASP A 60 -8.41 1.97 12.13
C ASP A 60 -8.58 0.47 12.45
N GLU A 61 -8.08 -0.41 11.59
CA GLU A 61 -8.03 -1.86 11.81
C GLU A 61 -7.11 -2.25 12.99
N ALA A 62 -5.92 -1.66 13.07
CA ALA A 62 -5.01 -1.88 14.19
C ALA A 62 -5.61 -1.39 15.52
N ALA A 63 -6.27 -0.23 15.52
CA ALA A 63 -6.96 0.29 16.69
C ALA A 63 -8.14 -0.60 17.12
N ALA A 64 -8.90 -1.13 16.15
CA ALA A 64 -9.99 -2.07 16.42
C ALA A 64 -9.47 -3.39 17.00
N ALA A 65 -8.39 -3.95 16.44
CA ALA A 65 -7.75 -5.17 16.94
C ALA A 65 -7.20 -4.97 18.36
N GLN A 66 -6.54 -3.83 18.62
CA GLN A 66 -6.03 -3.51 19.94
C GLN A 66 -7.16 -3.37 20.97
N LYS A 67 -8.27 -2.72 20.60
CA LYS A 67 -9.44 -2.59 21.46
C LYS A 67 -10.06 -3.95 21.77
N ALA A 68 -10.22 -4.81 20.76
CA ALA A 68 -10.76 -6.16 20.94
C ALA A 68 -9.88 -6.99 21.91
N GLY A 69 -8.56 -6.93 21.76
CA GLY A 69 -7.62 -7.60 22.67
C GLY A 69 -7.69 -7.05 24.09
N PHE A 70 -7.84 -5.73 24.26
CA PHE A 70 -8.00 -5.11 25.57
C PHE A 70 -9.33 -5.49 26.24
N ASP A 71 -10.43 -5.50 25.50
CA ASP A 71 -11.75 -5.89 26.00
C ASP A 71 -11.77 -7.37 26.41
N GLN A 72 -11.10 -8.24 25.66
CA GLN A 72 -10.91 -9.65 26.02
C GLN A 72 -10.09 -9.79 27.32
N LEU A 73 -8.95 -9.10 27.43
CA LEU A 73 -8.14 -9.09 28.65
C LEU A 73 -8.94 -8.58 29.86
N LYS A 74 -9.70 -7.49 29.70
CA LYS A 74 -10.54 -6.92 30.75
C LYS A 74 -11.59 -7.93 31.22
N THR A 75 -12.23 -8.65 30.29
CA THR A 75 -13.24 -9.67 30.62
C THR A 75 -12.63 -10.82 31.42
N LEU A 76 -11.43 -11.28 31.06
CA LEU A 76 -10.71 -12.34 31.79
C LEU A 76 -10.29 -11.90 33.20
N LEU A 77 -9.85 -10.65 33.35
CA LEU A 77 -9.52 -10.07 34.66
C LEU A 77 -10.76 -9.88 35.54
N GLU A 78 -11.88 -9.40 34.99
CA GLU A 78 -13.14 -9.24 35.71
C GLU A 78 -13.73 -10.58 36.17
N ARG A 79 -13.49 -11.67 35.42
CA ARG A 79 -13.87 -13.03 35.82
C ARG A 79 -13.05 -13.56 37.00
N GLY A 80 -11.96 -12.88 37.37
CA GLY A 80 -11.06 -13.31 38.43
C GLY A 80 -10.27 -14.57 38.08
N ASP A 81 -10.03 -14.80 36.79
CA ASP A 81 -9.26 -15.96 36.34
C ASP A 81 -7.82 -15.91 36.90
N GLU A 82 -7.27 -17.08 37.21
CA GLU A 82 -5.87 -17.16 37.61
C GLU A 82 -4.95 -16.65 36.49
N PRO A 83 -3.80 -16.03 36.83
CA PRO A 83 -2.88 -15.46 35.84
C PRO A 83 -2.44 -16.43 34.73
N ARG A 84 -2.37 -17.74 35.04
CA ARG A 84 -2.08 -18.80 34.05
C ARG A 84 -3.21 -18.97 33.04
N ALA A 85 -4.46 -19.02 33.49
CA ALA A 85 -5.62 -19.15 32.62
C ALA A 85 -5.77 -17.94 31.68
N VAL A 86 -5.44 -16.73 32.17
CA VAL A 86 -5.39 -15.51 31.34
C VAL A 86 -4.28 -15.61 30.29
N HIS A 87 -3.09 -16.06 30.68
CA HIS A 87 -1.96 -16.24 29.78
C HIS A 87 -2.26 -17.26 28.67
N ASP A 88 -2.87 -18.40 29.02
CA ASP A 88 -3.22 -19.46 28.09
C ASP A 88 -4.35 -19.04 27.13
N ALA A 89 -5.33 -18.26 27.62
CA ALA A 89 -6.39 -17.71 26.78
C ALA A 89 -5.89 -16.64 25.80
N LEU A 90 -4.82 -15.90 26.14
CA LEU A 90 -4.20 -14.91 25.27
C LEU A 90 -3.16 -15.52 24.31
N ASN A 91 -2.61 -16.69 24.65
CA ASN A 91 -1.62 -17.41 23.85
C ASN A 91 -2.09 -18.84 23.59
N PRO A 92 -3.16 -19.03 22.82
CA PRO A 92 -3.70 -20.35 22.58
C PRO A 92 -2.67 -21.22 21.83
N GLU A 93 -2.40 -22.42 22.34
CA GLU A 93 -1.44 -23.32 21.74
C GLU A 93 -1.92 -23.80 20.35
N PRO A 94 -1.01 -23.92 19.36
CA PRO A 94 -1.35 -24.45 18.05
C PRO A 94 -1.82 -25.91 18.15
N VAL A 95 -2.83 -26.28 17.38
CA VAL A 95 -3.26 -27.69 17.27
C VAL A 95 -2.11 -28.47 16.63
N VAL A 96 -1.57 -29.47 17.32
CA VAL A 96 -0.46 -30.30 16.83
C VAL A 96 -0.97 -31.66 16.38
N LEU A 97 -0.64 -32.06 15.15
CA LEU A 97 -0.83 -33.42 14.65
C LEU A 97 0.53 -34.12 14.50
N THR A 98 0.61 -35.41 14.81
CA THR A 98 1.78 -36.21 14.42
C THR A 98 1.83 -36.42 12.91
N ARG A 99 2.98 -36.83 12.38
CA ARG A 99 3.12 -37.02 10.93
C ARG A 99 2.23 -38.16 10.41
N GLU A 100 1.97 -39.15 11.23
CA GLU A 100 1.06 -40.26 10.93
C GLU A 100 -0.40 -39.83 10.93
N GLN A 101 -0.81 -39.01 11.90
CA GLN A 101 -2.18 -38.47 11.98
C GLN A 101 -2.46 -37.45 10.87
N ALA A 102 -1.45 -36.69 10.45
CA ALA A 102 -1.56 -35.76 9.32
C ALA A 102 -1.71 -36.49 7.97
N ARG A 103 -1.32 -37.77 7.87
CA ARG A 103 -1.52 -38.60 6.67
C ARG A 103 -2.95 -39.13 6.54
N ASP A 104 -3.73 -39.16 7.62
CA ASP A 104 -5.15 -39.50 7.57
C ASP A 104 -5.99 -38.26 7.18
N PRO A 105 -6.66 -38.25 6.01
CA PRO A 105 -7.46 -37.12 5.56
C PRO A 105 -8.65 -36.78 6.46
N ALA A 106 -9.17 -37.74 7.24
CA ALA A 106 -10.27 -37.51 8.16
C ALA A 106 -9.78 -36.78 9.43
N LEU A 107 -8.65 -37.20 9.99
CA LEU A 107 -8.03 -36.57 11.15
C LEU A 107 -7.50 -35.18 10.82
N TYR A 108 -6.84 -35.02 9.68
CA TYR A 108 -6.35 -33.72 9.22
C TYR A 108 -7.48 -32.70 9.06
N ARG A 109 -8.60 -33.09 8.42
CA ARG A 109 -9.76 -32.19 8.24
C ARG A 109 -10.41 -31.80 9.56
N ARG A 110 -10.54 -32.72 10.50
CA ARG A 110 -11.07 -32.42 11.85
C ARG A 110 -10.16 -31.47 12.61
N ALA A 111 -8.85 -31.72 12.60
CA ALA A 111 -7.88 -30.86 13.28
C ALA A 111 -7.81 -29.47 12.64
N LYS A 112 -7.89 -29.37 11.32
CA LYS A 112 -7.96 -28.09 10.60
C LYS A 112 -9.22 -27.30 10.98
N ALA A 113 -10.38 -27.96 11.01
CA ALA A 113 -11.62 -27.33 11.44
C ALA A 113 -11.57 -26.86 12.91
N ALA A 114 -10.97 -27.66 13.80
CA ALA A 114 -10.78 -27.28 15.19
C ALA A 114 -9.82 -26.08 15.34
N ALA A 115 -8.72 -26.07 14.58
CA ALA A 115 -7.75 -24.97 14.56
C ALA A 115 -8.38 -23.67 14.03
N GLU A 116 -9.19 -23.75 12.97
CA GLU A 116 -9.95 -22.61 12.44
C GLU A 116 -11.00 -22.10 13.43
N GLN A 117 -11.71 -22.98 14.13
CA GLN A 117 -12.68 -22.59 15.18
C GLN A 117 -12.02 -21.89 16.37
N GLN A 118 -10.80 -22.28 16.71
CA GLN A 118 -10.04 -21.72 17.82
C GLN A 118 -9.16 -20.54 17.40
N GLY A 119 -9.10 -20.21 16.10
CA GLY A 119 -8.24 -19.15 15.57
C GLY A 119 -6.74 -19.42 15.70
N VAL A 120 -6.33 -20.69 15.83
CA VAL A 120 -4.94 -21.11 16.02
C VAL A 120 -4.36 -21.80 14.79
N ALA A 121 -3.03 -21.80 14.68
CA ALA A 121 -2.35 -22.49 13.59
C ALA A 121 -2.33 -24.03 13.81
N LEU A 122 -2.56 -24.79 12.74
CA LEU A 122 -2.32 -26.24 12.73
C LEU A 122 -0.82 -26.50 12.47
N LYS A 123 -0.14 -27.19 13.39
CA LYS A 123 1.26 -27.62 13.23
C LYS A 123 1.34 -29.13 13.10
N ILE A 124 2.23 -29.62 12.24
CA ILE A 124 2.56 -31.05 12.17
C ILE A 124 3.86 -31.24 12.94
N ALA A 125 3.85 -32.07 13.98
CA ALA A 125 5.05 -32.42 14.72
C ALA A 125 6.04 -33.11 13.77
N ALA A 126 7.29 -32.62 13.77
CA ALA A 126 8.40 -33.33 13.17
C ALA A 126 8.79 -34.45 14.14
N ASP A 127 8.19 -35.62 13.97
CA ASP A 127 8.67 -36.83 14.65
C ASP A 127 10.11 -37.09 14.17
N GLY A 128 11.04 -37.24 15.12
CA GLY A 128 12.46 -37.54 14.90
C GLY A 128 12.70 -38.94 14.37
#